data_AF-A0A3P8V9W9-F1
#
_entry.id   AF-A0A3P8V9W9-F1
#
_cell.length_a   1.000
_cell.length_b   1.000
_cell.length_c   1.000
_cell.angle_alpha   90.00
_cell.angle_beta   90.00
_cell.angle_gamma   90.00
#
_symmetry.space_group_name_H-M   'P 1'
#
loop_
_entity.id
_entity.type
_entity.pdbx_description
1 polymer ?
#
loop_
_entity_poly.entity_id
_entity_poly.type
_entity_poly.pdbx_seq_one_letter_code
_entity_poly.pdbx_strand_id
1 'polypeptide(L)'
;ASWISLRRATPAASAPPAEGVGQVPQLIPANPSSAGGKALPPSKMKKPSADKDSDEYRQRRERNNLAVKKSRMRSKQKAMDTQQRVNELKEENERLEAKIKLLSKELSVLKDLFLEHAHNLADNVPPPQVGVDGASPANNNASTNGQ
;
A
#
# COMPACT_ATOMS: atom_id res chain seq x y z
N ALA A 1 41.17 -3.76 -5.05
CA ALA A 1 39.86 -3.66 -5.73
C ALA A 1 38.78 -3.54 -4.68
N SER A 2 38.38 -2.30 -4.40
CA SER A 2 37.41 -1.93 -3.36
C SER A 2 36.00 -2.31 -3.83
N TRP A 3 35.28 -3.11 -3.04
CA TRP A 3 33.85 -3.34 -3.26
C TRP A 3 33.08 -2.21 -2.60
N ILE A 4 32.88 -1.12 -3.34
CA ILE A 4 32.07 0.01 -2.88
C ILE A 4 30.61 -0.47 -2.81
N SER A 5 30.07 -0.48 -1.58
CA SER A 5 28.65 -0.68 -1.31
C SER A 5 27.84 0.47 -1.91
N LEU A 6 26.98 0.16 -2.88
CA LEU A 6 25.95 1.09 -3.34
C LEU A 6 24.77 1.04 -2.35
N ARG A 7 24.88 1.81 -1.27
CA ARG A 7 23.77 2.07 -0.34
C ARG A 7 22.95 3.20 -0.96
N ARG A 8 21.70 2.91 -1.37
CA ARG A 8 20.74 3.95 -1.81
C ARG A 8 20.55 4.95 -0.66
N ALA A 9 20.88 6.21 -0.90
CA ALA A 9 20.49 7.33 -0.06
C ALA A 9 18.99 7.61 -0.29
N THR A 10 18.20 7.61 0.78
CA THR A 10 16.85 8.20 0.79
C THR A 10 16.99 9.66 1.23
N PRO A 11 16.59 10.66 0.42
CA PRO A 11 16.57 12.04 0.90
C PRO A 11 15.44 12.24 1.91
N ALA A 12 15.81 12.80 3.07
CA ALA A 12 14.89 13.28 4.08
C ALA A 12 14.28 14.61 3.64
N ALA A 13 12.95 14.74 3.67
CA ALA A 13 12.26 16.02 3.64
C ALA A 13 10.85 15.89 4.29
N SER A 14 10.71 16.56 5.43
CA SER A 14 9.52 17.23 6.00
C SER A 14 8.16 16.51 6.04
N ALA A 15 7.73 16.13 7.25
CA ALA A 15 6.30 16.01 7.61
C ALA A 15 6.01 16.80 8.91
N PRO A 16 4.83 17.43 9.05
CA PRO A 16 4.42 18.26 10.20
C PRO A 16 3.95 17.43 11.41
N PRO A 17 3.82 18.01 12.62
CA PRO A 17 3.39 17.29 13.81
C PRO A 17 1.85 17.28 13.91
N ALA A 18 1.26 16.11 14.09
CA ALA A 18 -0.11 15.97 14.54
C ALA A 18 -0.17 14.90 15.63
N GLU A 19 -0.59 15.33 16.81
CA GLU A 19 -0.86 14.57 18.03
C GLU A 19 -1.98 13.55 17.80
N GLY A 20 -1.91 12.38 18.45
CA GLY A 20 -3.06 11.48 18.57
C GLY A 20 -2.72 9.99 18.69
N VAL A 21 -2.70 9.51 19.94
CA VAL A 21 -3.12 8.17 20.39
C VAL A 21 -2.71 6.91 19.60
N GLY A 22 -1.77 6.14 20.16
CA GLY A 22 -1.53 4.76 19.74
C GLY A 22 -0.15 4.25 20.14
N GLN A 23 -0.03 3.66 21.32
CA GLN A 23 1.22 3.07 21.80
C GLN A 23 1.52 1.77 21.04
N VAL A 24 2.31 1.87 19.98
CA VAL A 24 2.89 0.71 19.28
C VAL A 24 4.25 0.42 19.91
N PRO A 25 4.55 -0.80 20.39
CA PRO A 25 5.88 -1.11 20.93
C PRO A 25 6.95 -0.89 19.84
N GLN A 26 7.89 0.02 20.08
CA GLN A 26 9.05 0.21 19.23
C GLN A 26 9.88 -1.07 19.21
N LEU A 27 9.88 -1.77 18.07
CA LEU A 27 10.84 -2.82 17.78
C LEU A 27 12.20 -2.16 17.54
N ILE A 28 13.06 -2.23 18.55
CA ILE A 28 14.48 -1.87 18.46
C ILE A 28 15.10 -2.68 17.31
N PRO A 29 15.87 -2.05 16.39
CA PRO A 29 16.62 -2.80 15.40
C PRO A 29 17.57 -3.78 16.10
N ALA A 30 17.25 -5.07 16.00
CA ALA A 30 18.13 -6.13 16.46
C ALA A 30 19.46 -6.01 15.70
N ASN A 31 20.46 -5.51 16.40
CA ASN A 31 21.86 -5.61 16.02
C ASN A 31 22.17 -7.10 15.75
N PRO A 32 22.63 -7.51 14.56
CA PRO A 32 23.02 -8.90 14.30
C PRO A 32 24.39 -9.20 14.93
N SER A 33 24.52 -8.89 16.23
CA SER A 33 25.68 -9.19 17.08
C SER A 33 25.26 -10.10 18.23
N SER A 34 24.37 -11.07 17.98
CA SER A 34 24.10 -12.17 18.91
C SER A 34 23.48 -13.37 18.19
N ALA A 35 24.17 -13.88 17.17
CA ALA A 35 24.03 -15.27 16.73
C ALA A 35 25.41 -15.92 16.88
N GLY A 36 25.57 -16.54 18.05
CA GLY A 36 26.75 -17.27 18.45
C GLY A 36 27.03 -18.41 17.47
N GLY A 37 28.19 -18.29 16.85
CA GLY A 37 28.68 -19.18 15.80
C GLY A 37 29.94 -18.54 15.25
N LYS A 38 30.92 -18.28 16.12
CA LYS A 38 32.28 -17.93 15.69
C LYS A 38 32.80 -19.19 14.99
N ALA A 39 32.51 -19.33 13.69
CA ALA A 39 33.26 -20.24 12.85
C ALA A 39 34.69 -19.74 12.92
N LEU A 40 35.51 -20.41 13.73
CA LEU A 40 36.94 -20.21 13.77
C LEU A 40 37.42 -20.21 12.31
N PRO A 41 38.23 -19.24 11.88
CA PRO A 41 38.81 -19.30 10.54
C PRO A 41 39.51 -20.67 10.45
N PRO A 42 39.30 -21.46 9.38
CA PRO A 42 40.01 -22.72 9.24
C PRO A 42 41.48 -22.40 9.44
N SER A 43 42.05 -23.01 10.47
CA SER A 43 43.45 -22.90 10.84
C SER A 43 44.26 -22.87 9.56
N LYS A 44 45.19 -21.92 9.48
CA LYS A 44 46.10 -21.68 8.36
C LYS A 44 47.07 -22.87 8.22
N MET A 45 46.56 -24.09 8.09
CA MET A 45 47.28 -25.18 7.49
C MET A 45 47.55 -24.71 6.07
N LYS A 46 48.82 -24.38 5.83
CA LYS A 46 49.35 -24.14 4.50
C LYS A 46 48.95 -25.35 3.66
N LYS A 47 47.85 -25.22 2.91
CA LYS A 47 47.57 -26.18 1.84
C LYS A 47 48.83 -26.15 0.98
N PRO A 48 49.46 -27.29 0.70
CA PRO A 48 50.55 -27.32 -0.26
C PRO A 48 50.05 -26.59 -1.50
N SER A 49 50.87 -25.68 -2.03
CA SER A 49 50.55 -24.94 -3.24
C SER A 49 50.06 -25.95 -4.27
N ALA A 50 48.75 -25.95 -4.54
CA ALA A 50 48.19 -26.83 -5.55
C ALA A 50 48.92 -26.48 -6.84
N ASP A 51 49.66 -27.44 -7.38
CA ASP A 51 50.35 -27.28 -8.64
C ASP A 51 49.32 -26.79 -9.66
N LYS A 52 49.58 -25.62 -10.25
CA LYS A 52 48.63 -24.96 -11.14
C LYS A 52 48.30 -25.80 -12.38
N ASP A 53 49.17 -26.75 -12.69
CA ASP A 53 49.02 -27.67 -13.81
C ASP A 53 48.43 -29.03 -13.43
N SER A 54 48.05 -29.24 -12.16
CA SER A 54 47.38 -30.48 -11.77
C SER A 54 45.98 -30.59 -12.36
N ASP A 55 45.58 -31.81 -12.73
CA ASP A 55 44.23 -32.07 -13.22
C ASP A 55 43.15 -31.74 -12.18
N GLU A 56 43.47 -31.89 -10.89
CA GLU A 56 42.59 -31.49 -9.80
C GLU A 56 42.34 -29.96 -9.80
N TYR A 57 43.38 -29.15 -10.06
CA TYR A 57 43.24 -27.70 -10.19
C TYR A 57 42.38 -27.34 -11.40
N ARG A 58 42.60 -27.96 -12.57
CA ARG A 58 41.78 -27.76 -13.77
C ARG A 58 40.30 -28.02 -13.50
N GLN A 59 39.95 -29.17 -12.94
CA GLN A 59 38.56 -29.53 -12.64
C GLN A 59 37.90 -28.55 -11.64
N ARG A 60 38.65 -28.08 -10.62
CA ARG A 60 38.15 -27.06 -9.69
C ARG A 60 37.86 -25.73 -10.38
N ARG A 61 38.73 -25.30 -11.30
CA ARG A 61 38.56 -24.07 -12.08
C ARG A 61 37.38 -24.15 -13.05
N GLU A 62 37.23 -25.27 -13.75
CA GLU A 62 36.10 -25.50 -14.65
C GLU A 62 34.76 -25.44 -13.89
N ARG A 63 34.67 -26.14 -12.75
CA ARG A 63 33.48 -26.04 -11.87
C ARG A 63 33.22 -24.62 -11.40
N ASN A 64 34.25 -23.88 -11.01
CA ASN A 64 34.08 -22.49 -10.59
C ASN A 64 33.62 -21.58 -11.74
N ASN A 65 34.19 -21.74 -12.94
CA ASN A 65 33.79 -20.99 -14.12
C ASN A 65 32.31 -21.21 -14.44
N LEU A 66 31.84 -22.47 -14.38
CA LEU A 66 30.43 -22.80 -14.56
C LEU A 66 29.56 -22.18 -13.48
N ALA A 67 29.97 -22.25 -12.22
CA ALA A 67 29.24 -21.64 -11.09
C ALA A 67 29.11 -20.13 -11.23
N VAL A 68 30.18 -19.45 -11.64
CA VAL A 68 30.18 -17.99 -11.88
C VAL A 68 29.25 -17.65 -13.03
N LYS A 69 29.33 -18.36 -14.16
CA LYS A 69 28.44 -18.16 -15.31
C LYS A 69 26.97 -18.33 -14.87
N LYS A 70 26.66 -19.40 -14.14
CA LYS A 70 25.31 -19.65 -13.59
C LYS A 70 24.85 -18.53 -12.64
N SER A 71 25.72 -18.06 -11.75
CA SER A 71 25.41 -16.97 -10.81
C SER A 71 25.11 -15.65 -11.53
N ARG A 72 25.91 -15.31 -12.55
CA ARG A 72 25.70 -14.11 -13.38
C ARG A 72 24.39 -14.19 -14.14
N MET A 73 24.14 -15.33 -14.79
CA MET A 73 22.89 -15.56 -15.52
C MET A 73 21.67 -15.45 -14.61
N ARG A 74 21.70 -16.07 -13.42
CA ARG A 74 20.61 -15.96 -12.45
C ARG A 74 20.35 -14.53 -12.00
N SER A 75 21.41 -13.74 -11.80
CA SER A 75 21.29 -12.33 -11.41
C SER A 75 20.69 -11.49 -12.53
N LYS A 76 21.11 -11.72 -13.78
CA LYS A 76 20.55 -11.07 -14.97
C LYS A 76 19.07 -11.45 -15.14
N GLN A 77 18.73 -12.73 -15.01
CA GLN A 77 17.34 -13.20 -15.11
C GLN A 77 16.47 -12.54 -14.06
N LYS A 78 16.90 -12.52 -12.79
CA LYS A 78 16.14 -11.87 -11.72
C LYS A 78 15.89 -10.39 -11.99
N ALA A 79 16.85 -9.68 -12.56
CA ALA A 79 16.68 -8.28 -12.94
C ALA A 79 15.63 -8.12 -14.06
N MET A 80 15.68 -8.99 -15.09
CA MET A 80 14.70 -9.03 -16.16
C MET A 80 13.29 -9.35 -15.64
N ASP A 81 13.14 -10.39 -14.82
CA ASP A 81 11.86 -10.81 -14.25
C ASP A 81 11.24 -9.69 -13.41
N THR A 82 12.08 -8.98 -12.63
CA THR A 82 11.62 -7.83 -11.83
C THR A 82 11.13 -6.70 -12.73
N GLN A 83 11.86 -6.39 -13.80
CA GLN A 83 11.45 -5.36 -14.76
C GLN A 83 10.13 -5.72 -15.45
N GLN A 84 10.00 -6.98 -15.87
CA GLN A 84 8.75 -7.48 -16.44
C GLN A 84 7.60 -7.34 -15.45
N ARG A 85 7.80 -7.76 -14.19
CA ARG A 85 6.77 -7.64 -13.17
C ARG A 85 6.36 -6.20 -12.90
N VAL A 86 7.30 -5.25 -12.94
CA VAL A 86 6.99 -3.82 -12.83
C VAL A 86 6.12 -3.35 -14.00
N ASN A 87 6.40 -3.81 -15.22
CA ASN A 87 5.60 -3.45 -16.39
C ASN A 87 4.18 -4.03 -16.29
N GLU A 88 4.05 -5.32 -15.94
CA GLU A 88 2.74 -5.96 -15.71
C GLU A 88 1.90 -5.21 -14.67
N LEU A 89 2.54 -4.81 -13.56
CA LEU A 89 1.85 -4.06 -12.49
C LEU A 89 1.43 -2.66 -12.93
N LYS A 90 2.19 -2.00 -13.81
CA LYS A 90 1.82 -0.69 -14.36
C LYS A 90 0.60 -0.80 -15.28
N GLU A 91 0.62 -1.76 -16.20
CA GLU A 91 -0.51 -2.02 -17.10
C GLU A 91 -1.78 -2.37 -16.32
N GLU A 92 -1.67 -3.23 -15.31
CA GLU A 92 -2.79 -3.58 -14.44
C GLU A 92 -3.29 -2.37 -13.63
N ASN A 93 -2.38 -1.52 -13.14
CA ASN A 93 -2.78 -0.32 -12.42
C ASN A 93 -3.53 0.66 -13.33
N GLU A 94 -3.04 0.92 -14.54
CA GLU A 94 -3.72 1.77 -15.53
C GLU A 94 -5.12 1.24 -15.86
N ARG A 95 -5.25 -0.09 -16.03
CA ARG A 95 -6.53 -0.75 -16.27
C ARG A 95 -7.50 -0.57 -15.09
N LEU A 96 -7.02 -0.70 -13.86
CA LEU A 96 -7.82 -0.52 -12.66
C LEU A 96 -8.24 0.95 -12.48
N GLU A 97 -7.34 1.90 -12.71
CA GLU A 97 -7.64 3.33 -12.67
C GLU A 97 -8.71 3.71 -13.69
N ALA A 98 -8.64 3.18 -14.92
CA ALA A 98 -9.68 3.37 -15.93
C ALA A 98 -11.04 2.82 -15.47
N LYS A 99 -11.05 1.65 -14.84
CA LYS A 99 -12.28 1.04 -14.30
C LYS A 99 -12.88 1.87 -13.17
N ILE A 100 -12.05 2.36 -12.24
CA ILE A 100 -12.48 3.25 -11.16
C ILE A 100 -13.10 4.52 -11.75
N LYS A 101 -12.45 5.13 -12.74
CA LYS A 101 -12.94 6.35 -13.39
C LYS A 101 -14.30 6.12 -14.08
N LEU A 102 -14.47 5.00 -14.77
CA LEU A 102 -15.74 4.64 -15.40
C LEU A 102 -16.86 4.50 -14.37
N LEU A 103 -16.65 3.65 -13.36
CA LEU A 103 -17.65 3.41 -12.32
C LEU A 103 -18.00 4.70 -11.55
N SER A 104 -17.01 5.56 -11.28
CA SER A 104 -17.23 6.85 -10.64
C SER A 104 -18.13 7.76 -11.48
N LYS A 105 -17.96 7.75 -12.81
CA LYS A 105 -18.82 8.50 -13.73
C LYS A 105 -20.24 7.94 -13.75
N GLU A 106 -20.39 6.62 -13.82
CA GLU A 106 -21.70 5.95 -13.76
C GLU A 106 -22.45 6.29 -12.46
N LEU A 107 -21.76 6.27 -11.32
CA LEU A 107 -22.33 6.67 -10.04
C LEU A 107 -22.73 8.14 -10.00
N SER A 108 -21.91 9.04 -10.56
CA SER A 108 -22.26 10.47 -10.66
C SER A 108 -23.54 10.65 -11.46
N VAL A 109 -23.63 10.04 -12.65
CA VAL A 109 -24.82 10.14 -13.51
C VAL A 109 -26.07 9.64 -12.79
N LEU A 110 -25.99 8.50 -12.10
CA LEU A 110 -27.11 7.98 -11.32
C LEU A 110 -27.51 8.96 -10.21
N LYS A 111 -26.53 9.49 -9.46
CA LYS A 111 -26.79 10.46 -8.39
C LYS A 111 -27.46 11.72 -8.93
N ASP A 112 -26.96 12.26 -10.04
CA ASP A 112 -27.49 13.46 -10.67
C ASP A 112 -28.94 13.23 -11.13
N LEU A 113 -29.23 12.06 -11.72
CA LEU A 113 -30.59 11.68 -12.11
C LEU A 113 -31.55 11.59 -10.91
N PHE A 114 -31.11 10.98 -9.80
CA PHE A 114 -31.95 10.91 -8.58
C PHE A 114 -32.21 12.29 -7.98
N LEU A 115 -31.20 13.17 -7.97
CA LEU A 115 -31.34 14.53 -7.45
C LEU A 115 -32.25 15.38 -8.33
N GLU A 116 -32.10 15.30 -9.65
CA GLU A 116 -32.98 15.98 -10.60
C GLU A 116 -34.44 15.55 -10.41
N HIS A 117 -34.70 14.24 -10.27
CA HIS A 117 -36.05 13.75 -10.08
C HIS A 117 -36.65 14.15 -8.73
N ALA A 118 -35.83 14.18 -7.66
CA ALA A 118 -36.26 14.65 -6.35
C ALA A 118 -36.58 16.15 -6.33
N HIS A 119 -35.79 16.98 -7.04
CA HIS A 119 -36.09 18.40 -7.20
C HIS A 119 -37.37 18.63 -8.00
N ASN A 120 -37.56 17.92 -9.12
CA ASN A 120 -38.81 17.98 -9.90
C ASN A 120 -40.05 17.55 -9.09
N LEU A 121 -39.89 16.61 -8.13
CA LEU A 121 -40.97 16.19 -7.24
C LEU A 121 -41.27 17.26 -6.16
N ALA A 122 -40.26 17.93 -5.64
CA ALA A 122 -40.43 19.00 -4.65
C ALA A 122 -41.09 20.26 -5.24
N ASP A 123 -40.80 20.58 -6.51
CA ASP A 123 -41.39 21.73 -7.21
C ASP A 123 -42.88 21.51 -7.60
N ASN A 124 -43.37 20.27 -7.58
CA ASN A 124 -44.77 19.94 -7.86
C ASN A 124 -45.65 19.82 -6.59
N VAL A 125 -45.09 20.09 -5.40
CA VAL A 125 -45.88 20.19 -4.16
C VAL A 125 -46.45 21.60 -4.06
N PRO A 126 -47.78 21.81 -4.11
CA PRO A 126 -48.37 23.13 -3.92
C PRO A 126 -47.94 23.69 -2.57
N PRO A 127 -47.67 25.00 -2.44
CA PRO A 127 -47.29 25.59 -1.16
C PRO A 127 -48.35 25.24 -0.11
N PRO A 128 -47.93 24.87 1.13
CA PRO A 128 -48.87 24.63 2.21
C PRO A 128 -49.71 25.89 2.36
N GLN A 129 -51.02 25.74 2.16
CA GLN A 129 -52.01 26.77 2.40
C GLN A 129 -51.91 27.08 3.90
N VAL A 130 -51.16 28.13 4.27
CA VAL A 130 -51.09 28.60 5.65
C VAL A 130 -52.48 29.11 6.02
N GLY A 131 -53.25 28.26 6.69
CA GLY A 131 -54.58 28.59 7.22
C GLY A 131 -54.45 29.72 8.23
N VAL A 132 -54.83 30.92 7.80
CA VAL A 132 -54.99 32.10 8.66
C VAL A 132 -56.39 32.11 9.27
N ASP A 133 -56.75 31.10 10.06
CA ASP A 133 -57.98 31.13 10.85
C ASP A 133 -57.65 31.43 12.31
N GLY A 134 -57.36 32.71 12.54
CA GLY A 134 -57.60 33.32 13.84
C GLY A 134 -59.09 33.45 14.05
N ALA A 135 -59.70 32.52 14.80
CA ALA A 135 -61.02 32.73 15.39
C ALA A 135 -61.17 31.88 16.65
N SER A 136 -61.00 32.56 17.79
CA SER A 136 -61.41 32.09 19.11
C SER A 136 -62.94 31.90 19.15
N PRO A 137 -63.48 30.86 19.81
CA PRO A 137 -64.81 30.94 20.38
C PRO A 137 -64.71 30.83 21.90
N ALA A 138 -64.94 31.96 22.57
CA ALA A 138 -65.38 31.96 23.95
C ALA A 138 -66.82 31.42 23.98
N ASN A 139 -67.09 30.39 24.79
CA ASN A 139 -68.41 30.21 25.36
C ASN A 139 -68.34 29.45 26.68
N ASN A 140 -68.42 30.20 27.77
CA ASN A 140 -68.64 29.69 29.11
C ASN A 140 -70.14 29.49 29.32
N ASN A 141 -70.57 28.27 29.58
CA ASN A 141 -71.85 28.04 30.24
C ASN A 141 -71.64 27.11 31.44
N ALA A 142 -71.71 27.70 32.62
CA ALA A 142 -71.78 27.02 33.89
C ALA A 142 -73.25 26.79 34.24
N SER A 143 -73.64 25.55 34.57
CA SER A 143 -74.51 25.24 35.72
C SER A 143 -74.88 23.75 35.84
N THR A 144 -74.59 23.19 37.04
CA THR A 144 -75.40 22.27 37.89
C THR A 144 -75.76 20.89 37.31
N ASN A 145 -75.33 19.76 37.91
CA ASN A 145 -75.74 19.17 39.20
C ASN A 145 -74.71 18.06 39.55
N GLY A 146 -74.34 17.69 40.78
CA GLY A 146 -75.07 17.75 42.04
C GLY A 146 -75.51 16.32 42.45
N GLN A 147 -74.65 15.66 43.25
CA GLN A 147 -74.78 14.33 43.91
C GLN A 147 -74.52 13.06 43.10
#